data_AF-A0A9D4LVL4-F1
#
_entry.id   AF-A0A9D4LVL4-F1
#
_cell.length_a   1.000
_cell.length_b   1.000
_cell.length_c   1.000
_cell.angle_alpha   90.00
_cell.angle_beta   90.00
_cell.angle_gamma   90.00
#
_symmetry.space_group_name_H-M   'P 1'
#
loop_
_entity.id
_entity.type
_entity.pdbx_description
1 polymer ?
#
loop_
_entity_poly.entity_id
_entity_poly.type
_entity_poly.pdbx_seq_one_letter_code
_entity_poly.pdbx_strand_id
1 'polypeptide(L)'
;MPSIEDWINDPLGIIQNIFDKQQNLESSNVKNYFTEKLKTKNALTWIPSLNDSSLHTLKPNSLVRFRCMVQDMFDPEFYLGSYEVKDIVTGQTTMKSGKYKDIAECGANQSIDLDSMNNKTMDRMTLYCVPVPGESNWTPMRCKRNRDNNETMETSPVDNSEDSCQGQPFSSVVGDTDIMEMDSIEIKRKQTNKSEPGSSKIPDLNFPLPSETGPACLVKVYDDVDSFKVNDVVEFVGVLSVDPSLAIFPGNGDGDHPLLGGVEESIEELHAHAPPPSLVPRLHAVLCNHRAHVNPLVPNTGTEEYSTVLENIQREVTTLREELLSILELSLLGDRLAAEYLLCNLVASV
;
A
#
# COMPACT_ATOMS: atom_id res chain seq x y z
N MET A 1 19.39 -1.34 -32.61
CA MET A 1 19.20 -2.22 -31.44
C MET A 1 17.93 -1.76 -30.73
N PRO A 2 16.86 -2.58 -30.61
CA PRO A 2 15.61 -2.13 -30.02
C PRO A 2 15.61 -2.49 -28.53
N SER A 3 16.01 -1.55 -27.69
CA SER A 3 15.90 -1.65 -26.22
C SER A 3 15.74 -0.24 -25.66
N ILE A 4 14.60 0.37 -25.95
CA ILE A 4 14.18 1.71 -25.48
C ILE A 4 12.71 1.68 -25.01
N GLU A 5 12.19 0.51 -24.61
CA GLU A 5 10.90 0.44 -23.95
C GLU A 5 11.08 0.76 -22.46
N ASP A 6 10.79 2.00 -22.07
CA ASP A 6 10.79 2.50 -20.69
C ASP A 6 9.57 1.95 -19.91
N TRP A 7 9.60 0.65 -19.62
CA TRP A 7 8.49 -0.07 -18.97
C TRP A 7 8.19 0.39 -17.53
N ILE A 8 9.10 1.12 -16.89
CA ILE A 8 8.90 1.71 -15.57
C ILE A 8 8.23 3.08 -15.67
N ASN A 9 8.63 3.92 -16.63
CA ASN A 9 8.17 5.31 -16.73
C ASN A 9 6.93 5.50 -17.61
N ASP A 10 6.66 4.55 -18.50
CA ASP A 10 5.47 4.49 -19.36
C ASP A 10 4.95 3.04 -19.54
N PRO A 11 4.43 2.41 -18.46
CA PRO A 11 3.77 1.12 -18.56
C PRO A 11 2.49 1.15 -19.39
N LEU A 12 1.78 2.30 -19.44
CA LEU A 12 0.51 2.43 -20.16
C LEU A 12 0.70 2.33 -21.67
N GLY A 13 1.76 2.94 -22.23
CA GLY A 13 2.11 2.78 -23.64
C GLY A 13 2.35 1.32 -24.03
N ILE A 14 3.00 0.54 -23.15
CA ILE A 14 3.23 -0.90 -23.37
C ILE A 14 1.92 -1.68 -23.32
N ILE A 15 1.06 -1.39 -22.36
CA ILE A 15 -0.27 -2.03 -22.25
C ILE A 15 -1.10 -1.76 -23.50
N GLN A 16 -1.07 -0.53 -24.02
CA GLN A 16 -1.75 -0.18 -25.27
C GLN A 16 -1.12 -0.91 -26.47
N ASN A 17 0.21 -1.01 -26.54
CA ASN A 17 0.88 -1.76 -27.61
C ASN A 17 0.54 -3.26 -27.59
N ILE A 18 0.36 -3.85 -26.40
CA ILE A 18 -0.11 -5.24 -26.25
C ILE A 18 -1.55 -5.36 -26.71
N PHE A 19 -2.40 -4.38 -26.35
CA PHE A 19 -3.79 -4.31 -26.78
C PHE A 19 -3.92 -4.23 -28.30
N ASP A 20 -3.19 -3.33 -28.96
CA ASP A 20 -3.26 -3.12 -30.40
C ASP A 20 -2.84 -4.37 -31.20
N LYS A 21 -1.90 -5.16 -30.65
CA LYS A 21 -1.43 -6.40 -31.28
C LYS A 21 -2.44 -7.55 -31.18
N GLN A 22 -3.20 -7.62 -30.10
CA GLN A 22 -4.08 -8.77 -29.83
C GLN A 22 -5.57 -8.47 -30.01
N GLN A 23 -5.94 -7.20 -30.18
CA GLN A 23 -7.32 -6.71 -30.36
C GLN A 23 -8.31 -7.11 -29.25
N ASN A 24 -7.84 -7.81 -28.22
CA ASN A 24 -8.59 -8.22 -27.04
C ASN A 24 -7.65 -8.20 -25.83
N LEU A 25 -8.08 -7.55 -24.76
CA LEU A 25 -7.23 -7.28 -23.59
C LEU A 25 -7.41 -8.38 -22.54
N GLU A 26 -6.77 -9.52 -22.74
CA GLU A 26 -6.63 -10.48 -21.65
C GLU A 26 -5.58 -9.98 -20.66
N SER A 27 -6.03 -9.73 -19.43
CA SER A 27 -5.17 -9.23 -18.34
C SER A 27 -4.00 -10.19 -18.07
N SER A 28 -4.19 -11.48 -18.33
CA SER A 28 -3.17 -12.53 -18.27
C SER A 28 -1.92 -12.24 -19.10
N ASN A 29 -2.07 -11.65 -20.29
CA ASN A 29 -0.92 -11.37 -21.15
C ASN A 29 -0.08 -10.21 -20.62
N VAL A 30 -0.75 -9.20 -20.07
CA VAL A 30 -0.10 -8.08 -19.38
C VAL A 30 0.63 -8.62 -18.15
N LYS A 31 -0.04 -9.41 -17.31
CA LYS A 31 0.55 -10.10 -16.16
C LYS A 31 1.79 -10.90 -16.54
N ASN A 32 1.72 -11.70 -17.61
CA ASN A 32 2.84 -12.51 -18.09
C ASN A 32 4.03 -11.65 -18.52
N TYR A 33 3.81 -10.59 -19.30
CA TYR A 33 4.87 -9.68 -19.74
C TYR A 33 5.62 -9.06 -18.54
N PHE A 34 4.88 -8.50 -17.58
CA PHE A 34 5.50 -7.88 -16.40
C PHE A 34 6.14 -8.93 -15.47
N THR A 35 5.56 -10.14 -15.36
CA THR A 35 6.14 -11.24 -14.59
C THR A 35 7.48 -11.69 -15.17
N GLU A 36 7.59 -11.82 -16.50
CA GLU A 36 8.84 -12.16 -17.17
C GLU A 36 9.90 -11.08 -16.96
N LYS A 37 9.52 -9.80 -17.04
CA LYS A 37 10.45 -8.69 -16.78
C LYS A 37 10.94 -8.69 -15.34
N LEU A 38 10.06 -8.97 -14.37
CA LEU A 38 10.41 -9.02 -12.94
C LEU A 38 11.26 -10.22 -12.54
N LYS A 39 11.21 -11.33 -13.29
CA LYS A 39 12.13 -12.47 -13.09
C LYS A 39 13.59 -12.11 -13.38
N THR A 40 13.84 -11.04 -14.12
CA THR A 40 15.20 -10.56 -14.36
C THR A 40 15.84 -10.09 -13.06
N LYS A 41 17.03 -10.59 -12.75
CA LYS A 41 17.77 -10.24 -11.51
C LYS A 41 17.85 -8.71 -11.36
N ASN A 42 17.53 -8.21 -10.17
CA ASN A 42 17.50 -6.79 -9.77
C ASN A 42 16.34 -5.93 -10.31
N ALA A 43 15.42 -6.44 -11.13
CA ALA A 43 14.29 -5.65 -11.65
C ALA A 43 13.41 -5.08 -10.54
N LEU A 44 13.19 -5.83 -9.46
CA LEU A 44 12.44 -5.37 -8.27
C LEU A 44 13.11 -4.21 -7.53
N THR A 45 14.43 -4.03 -7.67
CA THR A 45 15.17 -2.93 -7.01
C THR A 45 15.04 -1.63 -7.79
N TRP A 46 14.79 -1.70 -9.10
CA TRP A 46 14.61 -0.53 -9.96
C TRP A 46 13.22 0.10 -9.83
N ILE A 47 12.22 -0.67 -9.40
CA ILE A 47 10.86 -0.18 -9.24
C ILE A 47 10.78 0.62 -7.93
N PRO A 48 10.37 1.90 -7.98
CA PRO A 48 10.22 2.71 -6.78
C PRO A 48 9.12 2.16 -5.87
N SER A 49 9.35 2.26 -4.55
CA SER A 49 8.42 1.81 -3.52
C SER A 49 7.61 2.98 -2.99
N LEU A 50 6.28 2.89 -3.03
CA LEU A 50 5.38 3.89 -2.47
C LEU A 50 5.53 4.01 -0.94
N ASN A 51 6.00 2.95 -0.26
CA ASN A 51 6.26 2.98 1.18
C ASN A 51 7.45 3.87 1.57
N ASP A 52 8.43 4.01 0.67
CA ASP A 52 9.71 4.65 0.94
C ASP A 52 9.75 6.07 0.33
N SER A 53 9.21 6.21 -0.88
CA SER A 53 9.19 7.45 -1.65
C SER A 53 7.90 8.22 -1.41
N SER A 54 8.03 9.52 -1.19
CA SER A 54 6.89 10.43 -1.11
C SER A 54 6.18 10.60 -2.46
N LEU A 55 4.88 10.84 -2.43
CA LEU A 55 4.07 10.95 -3.64
C LEU A 55 4.58 12.02 -4.63
N HIS A 56 5.17 13.11 -4.14
CA HIS A 56 5.66 14.21 -4.97
C HIS A 56 6.91 13.88 -5.80
N THR A 57 7.69 12.86 -5.41
CA THR A 57 8.87 12.43 -6.17
C THR A 57 8.52 11.40 -7.24
N LEU A 58 7.34 10.79 -7.15
CA LEU A 58 6.89 9.75 -8.06
C LEU A 58 6.20 10.37 -9.26
N LYS A 59 6.58 9.91 -10.45
CA LYS A 59 5.95 10.35 -11.69
C LYS A 59 4.55 9.74 -11.79
N PRO A 60 3.50 10.52 -12.11
CA PRO A 60 2.20 9.96 -12.46
C PRO A 60 2.30 8.98 -13.63
N ASN A 61 1.44 7.96 -13.63
CA ASN A 61 1.38 6.89 -14.63
C ASN A 61 2.65 6.04 -14.73
N SER A 62 3.52 6.05 -13.72
CA SER A 62 4.68 5.17 -13.63
C SER A 62 4.38 3.88 -12.87
N LEU A 63 5.22 2.86 -13.08
CA LEU A 63 5.16 1.61 -12.36
C LEU A 63 5.77 1.77 -10.98
N VAL A 64 5.00 1.46 -9.94
CA VAL A 64 5.43 1.53 -8.55
C VAL A 64 5.11 0.23 -7.82
N ARG A 65 5.82 0.00 -6.72
CA ARG A 65 5.63 -1.13 -5.81
C ARG A 65 5.05 -0.63 -4.51
N PHE A 66 4.08 -1.34 -3.95
CA PHE A 66 3.46 -0.97 -2.69
C PHE A 66 3.24 -2.21 -1.84
N ARG A 67 3.82 -2.22 -0.64
CA ARG A 67 3.61 -3.28 0.35
C ARG A 67 2.67 -2.78 1.43
N CYS A 68 1.55 -3.44 1.59
CA CYS A 68 0.46 -2.94 2.41
C CYS A 68 -0.32 -4.08 3.07
N MET A 69 -1.17 -3.67 4.01
CA MET A 69 -2.23 -4.48 4.56
C MET A 69 -3.56 -4.00 3.95
N VAL A 70 -4.39 -4.93 3.51
CA VAL A 70 -5.77 -4.62 3.07
C VAL A 70 -6.59 -4.32 4.32
N GLN A 71 -7.09 -3.10 4.46
CA GLN A 71 -7.91 -2.70 5.60
C GLN A 71 -9.40 -2.79 5.29
N ASP A 72 -9.80 -2.48 4.06
CA ASP A 72 -11.19 -2.56 3.64
C ASP A 72 -11.31 -2.94 2.15
N MET A 73 -12.48 -3.45 1.78
CA MET A 73 -12.85 -3.80 0.41
C MET A 73 -14.12 -3.02 0.04
N PHE A 74 -14.01 -2.11 -0.92
CA PHE A 74 -15.15 -1.34 -1.39
C PHE A 74 -15.96 -2.11 -2.44
N ASP A 75 -17.13 -1.57 -2.78
CA ASP A 75 -17.95 -2.13 -3.84
C ASP A 75 -17.25 -2.07 -5.22
N PRO A 76 -17.50 -3.06 -6.10
CA PRO A 76 -16.94 -3.06 -7.45
C PRO A 76 -17.35 -1.81 -8.24
N GLU A 77 -16.37 -1.20 -8.92
CA GLU A 77 -16.57 -0.07 -9.82
C GLU A 77 -16.70 -0.53 -11.27
N PHE A 78 -17.68 0.00 -12.01
CA PHE A 78 -17.75 -0.18 -13.46
C PHE A 78 -16.88 0.85 -14.19
N TYR A 79 -16.16 0.40 -15.21
CA TYR A 79 -15.34 1.25 -16.08
C TYR A 79 -15.42 0.80 -17.54
N LEU A 80 -14.99 1.67 -18.45
CA LEU A 80 -14.87 1.34 -19.87
C LEU A 80 -13.56 0.56 -20.09
N GLY A 81 -13.67 -0.76 -20.28
CA GLY A 81 -12.53 -1.63 -20.54
C GLY A 81 -11.89 -1.36 -21.90
N SER A 82 -12.70 -1.23 -22.94
CA SER A 82 -12.31 -0.75 -24.26
C SER A 82 -13.31 0.27 -24.75
N TYR A 83 -12.83 1.37 -25.32
CA TYR A 83 -13.68 2.43 -25.82
C TYR A 83 -13.17 2.98 -27.16
N GLU A 84 -14.10 3.42 -27.99
CA GLU A 84 -13.79 4.05 -29.26
C GLU A 84 -13.64 5.56 -29.09
N VAL A 85 -12.55 6.09 -29.64
CA VAL A 85 -12.22 7.51 -29.62
C VAL A 85 -12.27 8.03 -31.04
N LYS A 86 -13.11 9.03 -31.28
CA LYS A 86 -13.23 9.73 -32.55
C LYS A 86 -12.40 11.00 -32.51
N ASP A 87 -11.53 11.19 -33.48
CA ASP A 87 -10.87 12.47 -33.69
C ASP A 87 -11.82 13.42 -34.43
N ILE A 88 -12.06 14.58 -33.83
CA ILE A 88 -12.98 15.61 -34.33
C ILE A 88 -12.48 16.18 -35.67
N VAL A 89 -11.16 16.21 -35.88
CA VAL A 89 -10.55 16.83 -37.06
C VAL A 89 -10.47 15.87 -38.24
N THR A 90 -10.13 14.60 -37.99
CA THR A 90 -9.92 13.60 -39.06
C THR A 90 -11.10 12.66 -39.25
N GLY A 91 -12.04 12.62 -38.29
CA GLY A 91 -13.12 11.64 -38.27
C GLY A 91 -12.64 10.20 -38.09
N GLN A 92 -11.34 9.99 -37.86
CA GLN A 92 -10.78 8.66 -37.68
C GLN A 92 -11.17 8.14 -36.30
N THR A 93 -11.61 6.89 -36.27
CA THR A 93 -11.95 6.20 -35.03
C THR A 93 -10.81 5.27 -34.63
N THR A 94 -10.46 5.31 -33.35
CA THR A 94 -9.36 4.51 -32.78
C THR A 94 -9.85 3.84 -31.50
N MET A 95 -9.56 2.55 -31.34
CA MET A 95 -9.90 1.82 -30.11
C MET A 95 -8.79 2.03 -29.08
N LYS A 96 -9.17 2.45 -27.87
CA LYS A 96 -8.25 2.58 -26.74
C LYS A 96 -8.65 1.64 -25.61
N SER A 97 -7.63 1.23 -24.84
CA SER A 97 -7.82 0.51 -23.58
C SER A 97 -8.07 1.49 -22.43
N GLY A 98 -9.07 1.20 -21.60
CA GLY A 98 -9.29 1.88 -20.31
C GLY A 98 -8.80 1.08 -19.11
N LYS A 99 -8.18 -0.09 -19.31
CA LYS A 99 -7.57 -0.83 -18.19
C LYS A 99 -6.35 -0.10 -17.64
N TYR A 100 -6.15 -0.25 -16.34
CA TYR A 100 -5.08 0.36 -15.55
C TYR A 100 -5.07 1.91 -15.57
N LYS A 101 -6.22 2.52 -15.86
CA LYS A 101 -6.43 3.96 -15.82
C LYS A 101 -7.72 4.27 -15.08
N ASP A 102 -7.76 5.44 -14.46
CA ASP A 102 -8.98 5.97 -13.85
C ASP A 102 -9.82 6.78 -14.81
N ILE A 103 -9.17 7.51 -15.72
CA ILE A 103 -9.82 8.39 -16.68
C ILE A 103 -9.56 7.87 -18.08
N ALA A 104 -10.61 7.82 -18.89
CA ALA A 104 -10.49 7.54 -20.31
C ALA A 104 -9.76 8.69 -21.01
N GLU A 105 -8.54 8.43 -21.49
CA GLU A 105 -7.69 9.43 -22.12
C GLU A 105 -8.23 9.90 -23.47
N CYS A 106 -8.65 11.16 -23.48
CA CYS A 106 -9.01 11.90 -24.67
C CYS A 106 -8.00 13.01 -24.91
N GLY A 107 -7.41 13.04 -26.11
CA GLY A 107 -6.66 14.22 -26.54
C GLY A 107 -7.62 15.41 -26.70
N ALA A 108 -7.07 16.65 -26.72
CA ALA A 108 -7.88 17.87 -26.82
C ALA A 108 -8.82 17.93 -28.03
N ASN A 109 -8.52 17.17 -29.11
CA ASN A 109 -9.31 17.10 -30.33
C ASN A 109 -10.05 15.76 -30.50
N GLN A 110 -10.12 14.96 -29.44
CA GLN A 110 -10.68 13.62 -29.47
C GLN A 110 -11.89 13.53 -28.53
N SER A 111 -12.96 12.88 -28.96
CA SER A 111 -14.15 12.62 -28.17
C SER A 111 -14.40 11.12 -28.04
N ILE A 112 -14.78 10.67 -26.84
CA ILE A 112 -15.24 9.29 -26.62
C ILE A 112 -16.59 9.12 -27.28
N ASP A 113 -16.73 8.11 -28.12
CA ASP A 113 -18.00 7.73 -28.69
C ASP A 113 -18.72 6.77 -27.73
N LEU A 114 -19.52 7.30 -26.80
CA LEU A 114 -20.19 6.49 -25.77
C LEU A 114 -21.24 5.54 -26.37
N ASP A 115 -21.78 5.86 -27.54
CA ASP A 115 -22.84 5.10 -28.20
C ASP A 115 -22.30 3.95 -29.10
N SER A 116 -20.98 3.78 -29.19
CA SER A 116 -20.40 2.71 -30.01
C SER A 116 -20.68 1.33 -29.42
N MET A 117 -21.14 0.40 -30.27
CA MET A 117 -21.37 -1.02 -29.92
C MET A 117 -20.07 -1.76 -29.57
N ASN A 118 -18.91 -1.17 -29.90
CA ASN A 118 -17.59 -1.75 -29.59
C ASN A 118 -17.11 -1.38 -28.19
N ASN A 119 -17.83 -0.51 -27.48
CA ASN A 119 -17.52 -0.18 -26.10
C ASN A 119 -17.82 -1.39 -25.21
N LYS A 120 -16.81 -1.81 -24.44
CA LYS A 120 -16.95 -2.90 -23.48
C LYS A 120 -16.84 -2.36 -22.09
N THR A 121 -17.92 -2.42 -21.32
CA THR A 121 -17.90 -2.16 -19.89
C THR A 121 -17.33 -3.37 -19.16
N MET A 122 -16.54 -3.11 -18.12
CA MET A 122 -15.96 -4.10 -17.24
C MET A 122 -16.05 -3.59 -15.80
N ASP A 123 -15.89 -4.49 -14.85
CA ASP A 123 -15.85 -4.22 -13.41
C ASP A 123 -14.43 -4.37 -12.86
N ARG A 124 -14.14 -3.64 -11.79
CA ARG A 124 -12.88 -3.72 -11.04
C ARG A 124 -13.16 -3.57 -9.55
N MET A 125 -12.37 -4.25 -8.73
CA MET A 125 -12.47 -4.15 -7.27
C MET A 125 -11.55 -3.05 -6.74
N THR A 126 -12.02 -2.24 -5.80
CA THR A 126 -11.20 -1.22 -5.13
C THR A 126 -10.92 -1.64 -3.69
N LEU A 127 -9.64 -1.76 -3.33
CA LEU A 127 -9.16 -2.12 -2.00
C LEU A 127 -8.62 -0.88 -1.29
N TYR A 128 -9.01 -0.66 -0.04
CA TYR A 128 -8.37 0.34 0.81
C TYR A 128 -7.18 -0.29 1.51
N CYS A 129 -5.98 0.18 1.17
CA CYS A 129 -4.73 -0.39 1.66
C CYS A 129 -3.96 0.62 2.50
N VAL A 130 -3.45 0.14 3.64
CA VAL A 130 -2.63 0.91 4.57
C VAL A 130 -1.23 0.31 4.69
N PRO A 131 -0.21 1.09 5.11
CA PRO A 131 1.07 0.51 5.48
C PRO A 131 0.87 -0.64 6.48
N VAL A 132 1.73 -1.65 6.39
CA VAL A 132 1.69 -2.78 7.33
C VAL A 132 1.89 -2.23 8.76
N PRO A 133 0.95 -2.49 9.68
CA PRO A 133 1.04 -1.91 11.00
C PRO A 133 2.10 -2.60 11.86
N GLY A 134 2.64 -1.86 12.84
CA GLY A 134 3.60 -2.37 13.83
C GLY A 134 4.98 -2.70 13.25
N GLU A 135 5.32 -2.21 12.05
CA GLU A 135 6.63 -2.47 11.46
C GLU A 135 7.76 -1.84 12.28
N SER A 136 8.79 -2.62 12.58
CA SER A 136 9.97 -2.09 13.27
C SER A 136 10.73 -1.09 12.39
N ASN A 137 11.38 -0.10 13.00
CA ASN A 137 12.14 0.94 12.27
C ASN A 137 13.34 0.41 11.47
N TRP A 138 13.84 -0.78 11.82
CA TRP A 138 15.00 -1.39 11.18
C TRP A 138 14.63 -2.23 9.94
N THR A 139 13.34 -2.42 9.63
CA THR A 139 12.99 -3.15 8.40
C THR A 139 13.55 -2.42 7.18
N PRO A 140 14.05 -3.14 6.16
CA PRO A 140 14.76 -2.54 5.02
C PRO A 140 13.99 -1.42 4.30
N MET A 141 12.65 -1.51 4.31
CA MET A 141 11.75 -0.49 3.75
C MET A 141 11.80 0.81 4.58
N ARG A 142 11.64 0.71 5.91
CA ARG A 142 11.68 1.87 6.82
C ARG A 142 13.09 2.48 6.96
N CYS A 143 14.13 1.66 6.85
CA CYS A 143 15.53 2.10 6.88
C CYS A 143 15.92 3.06 5.74
N LYS A 144 15.33 2.92 4.55
CA LYS A 144 15.56 3.86 3.43
C LYS A 144 14.89 5.20 3.67
N ARG A 145 13.63 5.19 4.13
CA ARG A 145 12.87 6.39 4.49
C ARG A 145 13.56 7.25 5.56
N ASN A 146 14.27 6.63 6.50
CA ASN A 146 15.06 7.34 7.51
C ASN A 146 16.39 7.91 7.00
N ARG A 147 16.95 7.39 5.90
CA ARG A 147 18.18 7.94 5.30
C ARG A 147 17.91 9.25 4.58
N ASP A 148 16.83 9.33 3.81
CA ASP A 148 16.50 10.54 3.04
C ASP A 148 16.07 11.71 3.96
N ASN A 149 15.42 11.40 5.09
CA ASN A 149 15.06 12.42 6.10
C ASN A 149 16.27 13.02 6.83
N ASN A 150 17.44 12.38 6.79
CA ASN A 150 18.65 12.88 7.45
C ASN A 150 19.55 13.72 6.53
N GLU A 151 19.23 13.88 5.24
CA GLU A 151 20.02 14.68 4.30
C GLU A 151 19.59 16.17 4.24
N THR A 152 18.67 16.61 5.10
CA THR A 152 18.31 18.04 5.26
C THR A 152 18.52 18.54 6.69
N MET A 153 19.77 18.48 7.16
CA MET A 153 20.25 19.41 8.20
C MET A 153 21.70 19.81 7.92
N GLU A 154 21.88 20.74 7.00
CA GLU A 154 23.09 21.57 6.98
C GLU A 154 22.89 22.81 7.85
N THR A 155 23.80 22.92 8.82
CA THR A 155 24.28 24.13 9.54
C THR A 155 23.42 24.76 10.64
N SER A 156 23.86 24.56 11.88
CA SER A 156 24.22 25.64 12.82
C SER A 156 25.10 25.06 13.96
N PRO A 157 26.19 25.73 14.37
CA PRO A 157 27.09 25.24 15.42
C PRO A 157 26.44 25.45 16.80
N VAL A 158 26.34 24.37 17.58
CA VAL A 158 25.91 24.45 18.99
C VAL A 158 27.13 24.73 19.86
N ASP A 159 27.09 25.89 20.50
CA ASP A 159 28.03 26.34 21.52
C ASP A 159 27.95 25.46 22.77
N ASN A 160 29.12 25.10 23.30
CA ASN A 160 29.29 24.40 24.56
C ASN A 160 28.91 25.32 25.73
N SER A 161 28.03 24.84 26.62
CA SER A 161 28.08 25.25 28.03
C SER A 161 27.71 24.06 28.93
N GLU A 162 28.68 23.71 29.76
CA GLU A 162 28.65 22.66 30.78
C GLU A 162 27.92 23.16 32.04
N ASP A 163 27.56 22.18 32.90
CA ASP A 163 27.14 22.28 34.30
C ASP A 163 25.74 22.82 34.65
N SER A 164 24.87 21.96 35.22
CA SER A 164 24.98 21.57 36.64
C SER A 164 23.79 20.71 37.10
N CYS A 165 24.08 19.69 37.92
CA CYS A 165 23.13 18.78 38.53
C CYS A 165 22.63 19.30 39.89
N GLN A 166 21.33 19.45 40.11
CA GLN A 166 20.63 19.40 41.42
C GLN A 166 19.17 18.99 41.12
N GLY A 167 18.50 18.03 41.75
CA GLY A 167 18.41 17.71 43.18
C GLY A 167 16.90 17.64 43.51
N GLN A 168 16.40 16.42 43.74
CA GLN A 168 15.04 16.05 44.18
C GLN A 168 14.55 16.86 45.42
N PRO A 169 13.23 16.94 45.77
CA PRO A 169 12.49 15.74 46.21
C PRO A 169 10.97 15.65 46.08
N PHE A 170 10.57 14.39 46.22
CA PHE A 170 9.31 13.75 46.56
C PHE A 170 8.52 14.42 47.70
N SER A 171 7.18 14.42 47.61
CA SER A 171 6.27 14.60 48.76
C SER A 171 5.03 13.73 48.60
N SER A 172 5.00 12.67 49.41
CA SER A 172 3.89 11.79 49.74
C SER A 172 2.87 12.44 50.67
N VAL A 173 1.57 12.19 50.45
CA VAL A 173 0.54 12.20 51.51
C VAL A 173 -0.35 10.97 51.34
N VAL A 174 -0.59 10.29 52.46
CA VAL A 174 -1.23 8.98 52.64
C VAL A 174 -2.63 9.14 53.25
N GLY A 175 -3.53 8.21 52.91
CA GLY A 175 -4.64 7.72 53.75
C GLY A 175 -6.03 7.94 53.13
N ASP A 176 -7.01 7.04 53.24
CA ASP A 176 -7.11 5.62 53.63
C ASP A 176 -8.50 5.13 53.16
N THR A 177 -8.63 3.84 52.87
CA THR A 177 -9.82 2.94 52.81
C THR A 177 -11.26 3.47 52.55
N ASP A 178 -11.93 2.93 51.51
CA ASP A 178 -13.04 1.96 51.68
C ASP A 178 -13.60 1.42 50.34
N ILE A 179 -14.03 0.16 50.37
CA ILE A 179 -14.59 -0.67 49.30
C ILE A 179 -16.11 -0.46 49.20
N MET A 180 -16.66 -0.30 48.00
CA MET A 180 -17.98 -0.87 47.61
C MET A 180 -18.25 -0.75 46.09
N GLU A 181 -18.61 -1.88 45.49
CA GLU A 181 -19.17 -2.04 44.15
C GLU A 181 -20.56 -1.38 44.03
N MET A 182 -20.84 -0.71 42.90
CA MET A 182 -22.21 -0.58 42.38
C MET A 182 -22.17 -0.22 40.88
N ASP A 183 -22.94 -0.97 40.10
CA ASP A 183 -23.19 -0.89 38.66
C ASP A 183 -23.31 0.54 38.08
N SER A 184 -22.64 0.75 36.95
CA SER A 184 -22.78 1.97 36.15
C SER A 184 -23.13 1.64 34.69
N ILE A 185 -24.45 1.57 34.47
CA ILE A 185 -25.24 2.29 33.45
C ILE A 185 -24.45 2.83 32.24
N GLU A 186 -24.89 2.41 31.05
CA GLU A 186 -24.51 2.95 29.74
C GLU A 186 -24.56 4.49 29.69
N ILE A 187 -23.40 5.11 29.48
CA ILE A 187 -23.30 6.54 29.17
C ILE A 187 -22.74 6.68 27.75
N LYS A 188 -23.66 6.89 26.80
CA LYS A 188 -23.38 7.48 25.48
C LYS A 188 -22.58 8.76 25.67
N ARG A 189 -21.28 8.74 25.35
CA ARG A 189 -20.45 9.95 25.30
C ARG A 189 -20.78 10.75 24.04
N LYS A 190 -21.58 11.80 24.21
CA LYS A 190 -21.59 12.95 23.29
C LYS A 190 -20.25 13.67 23.40
N GLN A 191 -19.44 13.60 22.35
CA GLN A 191 -18.19 14.37 22.26
C GLN A 191 -18.54 15.85 22.11
N THR A 192 -18.07 16.65 23.07
CA THR A 192 -18.27 18.10 23.11
C THR A 192 -17.15 18.74 22.29
N ASN A 193 -17.48 19.29 21.13
CA ASN A 193 -16.55 20.08 20.32
C ASN A 193 -16.17 21.36 21.06
N LYS A 194 -14.93 21.42 21.56
CA LYS A 194 -14.23 22.69 21.80
C LYS A 194 -13.39 22.99 20.57
N SER A 195 -13.81 24.02 19.84
CA SER A 195 -13.13 24.57 18.68
C SER A 195 -11.93 25.42 19.13
N GLU A 196 -10.72 24.93 18.90
CA GLU A 196 -9.51 25.77 18.82
C GLU A 196 -9.18 26.01 17.34
N PRO A 197 -8.81 27.25 16.93
CA PRO A 197 -8.52 27.58 15.55
C PRO A 197 -7.03 27.37 15.24
N GLY A 198 -6.74 26.78 14.08
CA GLY A 198 -5.42 26.90 13.45
C GLY A 198 -4.43 25.76 13.71
N SER A 199 -4.77 24.55 13.28
CA SER A 199 -3.78 23.59 12.81
C SER A 199 -4.44 22.76 11.72
N SER A 200 -3.81 22.66 10.55
CA SER A 200 -4.24 21.80 9.45
C SER A 200 -4.34 20.37 9.97
N LYS A 201 -5.55 19.96 10.39
CA LYS A 201 -5.81 18.60 10.82
C LYS A 201 -5.54 17.72 9.61
N ILE A 202 -4.47 16.94 9.68
CA ILE A 202 -4.24 15.84 8.75
C ILE A 202 -5.53 15.01 8.82
N PRO A 203 -6.24 14.81 7.70
CA PRO A 203 -7.46 14.02 7.70
C PRO A 203 -7.17 12.65 8.31
N ASP A 204 -8.06 12.21 9.19
CA ASP A 204 -7.92 10.92 9.89
C ASP A 204 -8.09 9.81 8.85
N LEU A 205 -6.96 9.22 8.43
CA LEU A 205 -6.93 8.14 7.44
C LEU A 205 -7.31 6.78 8.06
N ASN A 206 -7.86 6.78 9.27
CA ASN A 206 -8.30 5.59 10.00
C ASN A 206 -7.20 4.53 10.12
N PHE A 207 -5.96 4.96 10.41
CA PHE A 207 -4.88 4.01 10.62
C PHE A 207 -5.17 3.10 11.83
N PRO A 208 -4.81 1.81 11.76
CA PRO A 208 -5.07 0.87 12.84
C PRO A 208 -4.35 1.26 14.15
N LEU A 209 -3.22 1.98 14.06
CA LEU A 209 -2.48 2.49 15.21
C LEU A 209 -2.39 4.03 15.19
N PRO A 210 -2.60 4.70 16.34
CA PRO A 210 -2.66 6.17 16.42
C PRO A 210 -1.31 6.88 16.18
N SER A 211 -0.19 6.16 16.29
CA SER A 211 1.16 6.70 16.07
C SER A 211 1.71 6.39 14.67
N GLU A 212 0.91 5.81 13.78
CA GLU A 212 1.38 5.42 12.46
C GLU A 212 1.27 6.54 11.43
N THR A 213 2.38 6.72 10.71
CA THR A 213 2.49 7.68 9.61
C THR A 213 2.96 6.94 8.37
N GLY A 214 2.04 6.65 7.45
CA GLY A 214 2.38 6.06 6.16
C GLY A 214 1.36 6.41 5.08
N PRO A 215 1.66 6.07 3.82
CA PRO A 215 0.77 6.35 2.71
C PRO A 215 -0.41 5.37 2.72
N ALA A 216 -1.63 5.89 2.84
CA ALA A 216 -2.83 5.15 2.48
C ALA A 216 -2.96 5.15 0.95
N CYS A 217 -3.45 4.06 0.36
CA CYS A 217 -3.59 3.96 -1.10
C CYS A 217 -4.82 3.12 -1.46
N LEU A 218 -5.55 3.56 -2.49
CA LEU A 218 -6.63 2.80 -3.09
C LEU A 218 -6.06 1.91 -4.19
N VAL A 219 -6.09 0.59 -4.00
CA VAL A 219 -5.57 -0.36 -4.97
C VAL A 219 -6.72 -0.93 -5.81
N LYS A 220 -6.66 -0.72 -7.12
CA LYS A 220 -7.66 -1.21 -8.07
C LYS A 220 -7.20 -2.51 -8.71
N VAL A 221 -7.97 -3.57 -8.52
CA VAL A 221 -7.69 -4.93 -8.96
C VAL A 221 -8.67 -5.33 -10.06
N TYR A 222 -8.13 -5.89 -11.15
CA TYR A 222 -8.89 -6.22 -12.35
C TYR A 222 -9.22 -7.70 -12.50
N ASP A 223 -8.41 -8.60 -11.94
CA ASP A 223 -8.68 -10.04 -11.92
C ASP A 223 -8.30 -10.65 -10.56
N ASP A 224 -8.75 -11.88 -10.33
CA ASP A 224 -8.48 -12.65 -9.11
C ASP A 224 -8.97 -11.96 -7.83
N VAL A 225 -10.13 -11.28 -7.91
CA VAL A 225 -10.73 -10.53 -6.78
C VAL A 225 -10.98 -11.39 -5.54
N ASP A 226 -11.28 -12.67 -5.73
CA ASP A 226 -11.55 -13.64 -4.65
C ASP A 226 -10.30 -14.04 -3.85
N SER A 227 -9.11 -13.69 -4.34
CA SER A 227 -7.85 -14.06 -3.69
C SER A 227 -7.51 -13.18 -2.47
N PHE A 228 -8.14 -12.00 -2.35
CA PHE A 228 -7.82 -11.02 -1.32
C PHE A 228 -8.82 -11.08 -0.17
N LYS A 229 -8.31 -10.99 1.06
CA LYS A 229 -9.13 -10.83 2.27
C LYS A 229 -8.69 -9.61 3.06
N VAL A 230 -9.61 -9.12 3.89
CA VAL A 230 -9.32 -8.06 4.86
C VAL A 230 -8.27 -8.56 5.86
N ASN A 231 -7.30 -7.71 6.17
CA ASN A 231 -6.08 -7.94 6.96
C ASN A 231 -4.97 -8.72 6.25
N ASP A 232 -5.13 -9.09 4.98
CA ASP A 232 -4.05 -9.73 4.25
C ASP A 232 -2.92 -8.74 3.98
N VAL A 233 -1.68 -9.22 4.12
CA VAL A 233 -0.47 -8.46 3.77
C VAL A 233 -0.04 -8.84 2.36
N VAL A 234 -0.10 -7.86 1.46
CA VAL A 234 0.12 -8.05 0.03
C VAL A 234 1.15 -7.05 -0.47
N GLU A 235 1.95 -7.48 -1.45
CA GLU A 235 2.80 -6.58 -2.22
C GLU A 235 2.24 -6.44 -3.63
N PHE A 236 1.78 -5.24 -3.95
CA PHE A 236 1.27 -4.87 -5.26
C PHE A 236 2.38 -4.24 -6.11
N VAL A 237 2.39 -4.57 -7.39
CA VAL A 237 3.15 -3.83 -8.41
C VAL A 237 2.14 -3.34 -9.43
N GLY A 238 2.08 -2.02 -9.63
CA GLY A 238 0.99 -1.40 -10.36
C GLY A 238 1.34 -0.03 -10.91
N VAL A 239 0.42 0.49 -11.72
CA VAL A 239 0.55 1.83 -12.30
C VAL A 239 -0.06 2.85 -11.35
N LEU A 240 0.73 3.84 -10.95
CA LEU A 240 0.31 4.92 -10.06
C LEU A 240 -0.52 5.96 -10.83
N SER A 241 -1.78 6.17 -10.46
CA SER A 241 -2.62 7.25 -10.97
C SER A 241 -2.77 8.35 -9.92
N VAL A 242 -2.42 9.58 -10.31
CA VAL A 242 -2.51 10.80 -9.49
C VAL A 242 -3.10 11.90 -10.37
N ASP A 243 -4.37 11.75 -10.73
CA ASP A 243 -5.04 12.70 -11.62
C ASP A 243 -5.89 13.70 -10.81
N PRO A 244 -5.57 15.01 -10.84
CA PRO A 244 -6.21 16.01 -9.99
C PRO A 244 -7.71 16.20 -10.27
N SER A 245 -8.20 15.80 -11.44
CA SER A 245 -9.62 15.81 -11.80
C SER A 245 -10.48 14.82 -11.02
N LEU A 246 -9.85 13.91 -10.25
CA LEU A 246 -10.53 12.97 -9.37
C LEU A 246 -10.79 13.57 -7.97
N ALA A 247 -10.25 14.76 -7.67
CA ALA A 247 -10.50 15.45 -6.42
C ALA A 247 -11.89 16.09 -6.43
N ILE A 248 -12.76 15.61 -5.57
CA ILE A 248 -14.08 16.20 -5.34
C ILE A 248 -13.87 17.38 -4.38
N PHE A 249 -13.99 18.61 -4.88
CA PHE A 249 -13.89 19.81 -4.07
C PHE A 249 -15.30 20.28 -3.66
N PRO A 250 -15.59 20.41 -2.35
CA PRO A 250 -16.86 20.96 -1.89
C PRO A 250 -16.89 22.46 -2.19
N GLY A 251 -17.48 22.86 -3.32
CA GLY A 251 -17.60 24.27 -3.71
C GLY A 251 -18.02 24.56 -5.15
N ASN A 252 -17.85 23.62 -6.09
CA ASN A 252 -18.33 23.82 -7.46
C ASN A 252 -19.77 23.33 -7.61
N GLY A 253 -20.71 24.17 -7.20
CA GLY A 253 -22.13 23.99 -7.42
C GLY A 253 -22.55 24.30 -8.86
N ASP A 254 -22.03 23.56 -9.84
CA ASP A 254 -22.64 23.48 -11.16
C ASP A 254 -22.87 22.02 -11.54
N GLY A 255 -24.10 21.75 -11.98
CA GLY A 255 -24.60 20.42 -12.29
C GLY A 255 -23.81 19.70 -13.38
N ASP A 256 -24.11 18.41 -13.47
CA ASP A 256 -23.54 17.40 -14.36
C ASP A 256 -22.28 16.71 -13.83
N HIS A 257 -22.44 15.94 -12.75
CA HIS A 257 -21.53 14.85 -12.40
C HIS A 257 -21.92 13.61 -13.23
N PRO A 258 -21.14 13.17 -14.24
CA PRO A 258 -21.64 12.19 -15.23
C PRO A 258 -21.62 10.72 -14.78
N LEU A 259 -21.34 10.39 -13.51
CA LEU A 259 -20.93 9.02 -13.15
C LEU A 259 -21.59 8.34 -11.94
N LEU A 260 -22.54 8.95 -11.24
CA LEU A 260 -23.24 8.23 -10.16
C LEU A 260 -24.75 8.48 -10.23
N GLY A 261 -25.43 7.48 -10.81
CA GLY A 261 -26.87 7.40 -10.77
C GLY A 261 -27.37 7.03 -9.36
N GLY A 262 -28.25 7.87 -8.81
CA GLY A 262 -29.43 7.39 -8.08
C GLY A 262 -29.33 7.12 -6.58
N VAL A 263 -28.19 7.33 -5.91
CA VAL A 263 -28.12 7.22 -4.44
C VAL A 263 -27.63 8.55 -3.87
N GLU A 264 -28.44 9.16 -2.99
CA GLU A 264 -28.06 10.32 -2.19
C GLU A 264 -27.01 9.89 -1.14
N GLU A 265 -25.80 9.53 -1.58
CA GLU A 265 -24.66 9.38 -0.68
C GLU A 265 -24.35 10.75 -0.08
N SER A 266 -24.13 10.76 1.23
CA SER A 266 -23.73 11.99 1.90
C SER A 266 -22.37 12.46 1.37
N ILE A 267 -22.14 13.77 1.28
CA ILE A 267 -20.86 14.33 0.82
C ILE A 267 -19.69 13.78 1.67
N GLU A 268 -19.96 13.46 2.94
CA GLU A 268 -18.99 12.86 3.87
C GLU A 268 -18.64 11.41 3.49
N GLU A 269 -19.62 10.61 3.08
CA GLU A 269 -19.44 9.24 2.60
C GLU A 269 -18.67 9.22 1.28
N LEU A 270 -19.00 10.11 0.35
CA LEU A 270 -18.28 10.25 -0.91
C LEU A 270 -16.81 10.66 -0.72
N HIS A 271 -16.52 11.53 0.24
CA HIS A 271 -15.14 11.89 0.59
C HIS A 271 -14.38 10.76 1.30
N ALA A 272 -15.07 9.87 2.01
CA ALA A 272 -14.47 8.70 2.63
C ALA A 272 -14.13 7.61 1.58
N HIS A 273 -15.00 7.40 0.59
CA HIS A 273 -14.80 6.41 -0.48
C HIS A 273 -13.88 6.92 -1.59
N ALA A 274 -13.94 8.21 -1.92
CA ALA A 274 -13.15 8.85 -2.97
C ALA A 274 -12.35 10.05 -2.43
N PRO A 275 -11.40 9.83 -1.50
CA PRO A 275 -10.50 10.88 -1.04
C PRO A 275 -9.67 11.47 -2.20
N PRO A 276 -9.22 12.72 -2.07
CA PRO A 276 -8.44 13.37 -3.10
C PRO A 276 -7.12 12.60 -3.35
N PRO A 277 -6.69 12.46 -4.62
CA PRO A 277 -5.52 11.68 -5.00
C PRO A 277 -4.20 12.26 -4.45
N SER A 278 -4.20 13.52 -4.00
CA SER A 278 -3.08 14.14 -3.29
C SER A 278 -2.87 13.56 -1.89
N LEU A 279 -3.93 13.03 -1.27
CA LEU A 279 -3.91 12.43 0.05
C LEU A 279 -3.80 10.91 -0.04
N VAL A 280 -4.67 10.30 -0.86
CA VAL A 280 -4.74 8.86 -1.06
C VAL A 280 -4.56 8.57 -2.54
N PRO A 281 -3.33 8.28 -3.01
CA PRO A 281 -3.10 7.93 -4.39
C PRO A 281 -3.82 6.63 -4.77
N ARG A 282 -4.06 6.47 -6.07
CA ARG A 282 -4.70 5.27 -6.62
C ARG A 282 -3.67 4.45 -7.37
N LEU A 283 -3.67 3.13 -7.15
CA LEU A 283 -2.72 2.21 -7.74
C LEU A 283 -3.49 1.15 -8.53
N HIS A 284 -3.25 1.07 -9.82
CA HIS A 284 -3.82 0.01 -10.65
C HIS A 284 -2.91 -1.23 -10.60
N ALA A 285 -3.33 -2.26 -9.87
CA ALA A 285 -2.54 -3.46 -9.65
C ALA A 285 -2.41 -4.26 -10.96
N VAL A 286 -1.17 -4.43 -11.41
CA VAL A 286 -0.83 -5.30 -12.54
C VAL A 286 -0.42 -6.68 -12.03
N LEU A 287 0.35 -6.70 -10.94
CA LEU A 287 0.81 -7.93 -10.29
C LEU A 287 0.58 -7.86 -8.79
N CYS A 288 0.21 -9.00 -8.22
CA CYS A 288 -0.13 -9.15 -6.82
C CYS A 288 0.67 -10.31 -6.25
N ASN A 289 1.52 -10.03 -5.27
CA ASN A 289 2.29 -11.05 -4.57
C ASN A 289 1.74 -11.20 -3.14
N HIS A 290 1.00 -12.27 -2.91
CA HIS A 290 0.61 -12.68 -1.57
C HIS A 290 1.86 -13.11 -0.79
N ARG A 291 2.08 -12.50 0.37
CA ARG A 291 3.25 -12.80 1.21
C ARG A 291 2.84 -13.80 2.28
N ALA A 292 3.54 -14.94 2.34
CA ALA A 292 3.29 -15.95 3.37
C ALA A 292 3.72 -15.48 4.77
N HIS A 293 4.65 -14.53 4.85
CA HIS A 293 5.11 -13.96 6.10
C HIS A 293 5.18 -12.43 5.99
N VAL A 294 4.85 -11.76 7.09
CA VAL A 294 4.97 -10.31 7.21
C VAL A 294 6.42 -9.82 7.13
N ASN A 295 7.43 -10.65 7.36
CA ASN A 295 8.81 -10.21 7.43
C ASN A 295 9.40 -10.18 6.00
N PRO A 296 9.79 -9.00 5.48
CA PRO A 296 10.29 -8.87 4.11
C PRO A 296 11.66 -9.55 3.90
N LEU A 297 12.36 -9.89 4.98
CA LEU A 297 13.64 -10.60 4.92
C LEU A 297 13.47 -12.11 4.76
N VAL A 298 12.27 -12.65 4.99
CA VAL A 298 12.00 -14.07 4.80
C VAL A 298 11.81 -14.32 3.30
N PRO A 299 12.64 -15.16 2.67
CA PRO A 299 12.49 -15.49 1.27
C PRO A 299 11.12 -16.14 1.01
N ASN A 300 10.55 -15.88 -0.17
CA ASN A 300 9.28 -16.50 -0.54
C ASN A 300 9.50 -18.02 -0.66
N THR A 301 8.64 -18.79 0.00
CA THR A 301 8.75 -20.25 0.18
C THR A 301 8.65 -21.09 -1.10
N GLY A 302 8.68 -20.47 -2.28
CA GLY A 302 8.52 -21.12 -3.59
C GLY A 302 9.59 -20.78 -4.63
N THR A 303 10.68 -20.10 -4.26
CA THR A 303 11.80 -19.83 -5.17
C THR A 303 12.78 -21.02 -5.18
N GLU A 304 13.38 -21.37 -6.33
CA GLU A 304 14.39 -22.45 -6.41
C GLU A 304 15.64 -22.17 -5.53
N GLU A 305 15.92 -20.88 -5.26
CA GLU A 305 16.94 -20.47 -4.30
C GLU A 305 16.56 -20.88 -2.87
N TYR A 306 15.27 -20.92 -2.52
CA TYR A 306 14.81 -21.35 -1.21
C TYR A 306 14.97 -22.87 -1.01
N SER A 307 14.67 -23.68 -2.04
CA SER A 307 14.82 -25.14 -1.93
C SER A 307 16.28 -25.56 -1.77
N THR A 308 17.20 -24.93 -2.50
CA THR A 308 18.64 -25.20 -2.37
C THR A 308 19.19 -24.76 -1.00
N VAL A 309 18.73 -23.63 -0.47
CA VAL A 309 19.06 -23.20 0.90
C VAL A 309 18.50 -24.18 1.93
N LEU A 310 17.26 -24.65 1.77
CA LEU A 310 16.67 -25.64 2.66
C LEU A 310 17.43 -26.96 2.65
N GLU A 311 17.89 -27.44 1.49
CA GLU A 311 18.72 -28.65 1.40
C GLU A 311 20.05 -28.49 2.14
N ASN A 312 20.67 -27.31 2.06
CA ASN A 312 21.89 -27.01 2.81
C ASN A 312 21.62 -26.95 4.32
N ILE A 313 20.55 -26.27 4.74
CA ILE A 313 20.15 -26.21 6.15
C ILE A 313 19.89 -27.63 6.66
N GLN A 314 19.17 -28.47 5.91
CA GLN A 314 18.88 -29.86 6.27
C GLN A 314 20.14 -30.69 6.55
N ARG A 315 21.23 -30.45 5.82
CA ARG A 315 22.52 -31.13 6.05
C ARG A 315 23.17 -30.70 7.37
N GLU A 316 22.94 -29.46 7.80
CA GLU A 316 23.51 -28.86 9.02
C GLU A 316 22.52 -28.85 10.20
N VAL A 317 21.37 -29.51 10.09
CA VAL A 317 20.32 -29.48 11.14
C VAL A 317 20.83 -29.96 12.49
N THR A 318 21.70 -30.98 12.52
CA THR A 318 22.21 -31.52 13.79
C THR A 318 23.10 -30.52 14.51
N THR A 319 24.00 -29.85 13.79
CA THR A 319 24.89 -28.82 14.36
C THR A 319 24.09 -27.57 14.75
N LEU A 320 23.17 -27.13 13.88
CA LEU A 320 22.28 -25.99 14.17
C LEU A 320 21.41 -26.22 15.40
N ARG A 321 20.91 -27.45 15.59
CA ARG A 321 20.15 -27.81 16.80
C ARG A 321 21.00 -27.65 18.06
N GLU A 322 22.24 -28.13 18.04
CA GLU A 322 23.15 -28.02 19.20
C GLU A 322 23.50 -26.56 19.50
N GLU A 323 23.77 -25.76 18.46
CA GLU A 323 24.02 -24.32 18.60
C GLU A 323 22.81 -23.58 19.17
N LEU A 324 21.60 -23.81 18.63
CA LEU A 324 20.37 -23.22 19.13
C LEU A 324 20.09 -23.61 20.59
N LEU A 325 20.30 -24.88 20.95
CA LEU A 325 20.16 -25.34 22.32
C LEU A 325 21.17 -24.64 23.25
N SER A 326 22.42 -24.45 22.83
CA SER A 326 23.42 -23.75 23.63
C SER A 326 23.05 -22.29 23.90
N ILE A 327 22.45 -21.62 22.91
CA ILE A 327 21.98 -20.23 23.03
C ILE A 327 20.77 -20.17 23.97
N LEU A 328 19.81 -21.08 23.80
CA LEU A 328 18.62 -21.14 24.67
C LEU A 328 19.00 -21.51 26.10
N GLU A 329 19.93 -22.44 26.31
CA GLU A 329 20.46 -22.81 27.62
C GLU A 329 21.12 -21.60 28.31
N LEU A 330 21.93 -20.82 27.59
CA LEU A 330 22.50 -19.58 28.11
C LEU A 330 21.41 -18.58 28.53
N SER A 331 20.35 -18.44 27.72
CA SER A 331 19.22 -17.54 28.04
C SER A 331 18.38 -18.02 29.23
N LEU A 332 18.35 -19.34 29.46
CA LEU A 332 17.63 -20.01 30.54
C LEU A 332 18.55 -20.32 31.74
N LEU A 333 19.64 -19.58 31.88
CA LEU A 333 20.54 -19.61 33.03
C LEU A 333 21.18 -21.00 33.28
N GLY A 334 21.41 -21.78 32.22
CA GLY A 334 22.01 -23.11 32.28
C GLY A 334 21.00 -24.27 32.35
N ASP A 335 19.70 -24.02 32.27
CA ASP A 335 18.70 -25.09 32.22
C ASP A 335 18.53 -25.64 30.79
N ARG A 336 19.25 -26.74 30.52
CA ARG A 336 19.19 -27.45 29.25
C ARG A 336 17.82 -28.09 28.98
N LEU A 337 17.15 -28.61 30.01
CA LEU A 337 15.88 -29.31 29.83
C LEU A 337 14.79 -28.31 29.41
N ALA A 338 14.76 -27.14 30.05
CA ALA A 338 13.87 -26.05 29.67
C ALA A 338 14.15 -25.56 28.23
N ALA A 339 15.43 -25.48 27.83
CA ALA A 339 15.84 -25.11 26.48
C ALA A 339 15.33 -26.10 25.42
N GLU A 340 15.41 -27.40 25.71
CA GLU A 340 14.91 -28.45 24.81
C GLU A 340 13.38 -28.41 24.66
N TYR A 341 12.64 -28.19 25.74
CA TYR A 341 11.18 -28.04 25.67
C TYR A 341 10.77 -26.78 24.91
N LEU A 342 11.48 -25.67 25.12
CA LEU A 342 11.23 -24.43 24.40
C LEU A 342 11.50 -24.60 22.90
N LEU A 343 12.60 -25.25 22.52
CA LEU A 343 12.90 -25.53 21.12
C LEU A 343 11.84 -26.42 20.47
N CYS A 344 11.39 -27.48 21.16
CA CYS A 344 10.31 -28.33 20.69
C CYS A 344 9.00 -27.54 20.53
N ASN A 345 8.70 -26.62 21.44
CA ASN A 345 7.53 -25.75 21.34
C ASN A 345 7.61 -24.77 20.16
N LEU A 346 8.80 -24.24 19.85
CA LEU A 346 9.02 -23.34 18.70
C LEU A 346 8.91 -24.06 17.35
N VAL A 347 9.30 -25.33 17.29
CA VAL A 347 9.25 -26.15 16.06
C VAL A 347 7.89 -26.83 15.88
N ALA A 348 7.13 -27.03 16.97
CA ALA A 348 5.81 -27.61 16.89
C ALA A 348 4.88 -26.75 16.01
N SER A 349 4.40 -27.31 14.91
CA SER A 349 3.24 -26.78 14.20
C SER A 349 1.99 -27.26 14.93
N VAL A 350 1.10 -26.34 15.31
CA VAL A 350 -0.25 -26.66 15.80
C VAL A 350 -1.12 -27.15 14.65
#